data_AF-A0A3D1TAG3-F1
#
_entry.id   AF-A0A3D1TAG3-F1
#
_cell.length_a   1.000
_cell.length_b   1.000
_cell.length_c   1.000
_cell.angle_alpha   90.00
_cell.angle_beta   90.00
_cell.angle_gamma   90.00
#
_symmetry.space_group_name_H-M   'P 1'
#
loop_
_entity.id
_entity.type
_entity.pdbx_description
1 polymer ?
#
loop_
_entity_poly.entity_id
_entity_poly.type
_entity_poly.pdbx_seq_one_letter_code
_entity_poly.pdbx_strand_id
1 'polypeptide(L)' 'MNAGRIIKVSGPLVVAEGIPGAKMYDVVRVSESRLIGEIIEIRG' A
#
# COMPACT_ATOMS: atom_id res chain seq x y z
N MET A 1 -2.84 -11.14 -10.46
CA MET A 1 -1.83 -10.11 -10.18
C MET A 1 -2.52 -8.75 -10.12
N ASN A 2 -3.38 -8.53 -9.12
CA ASN A 2 -4.07 -7.25 -8.99
C ASN A 2 -3.27 -6.39 -8.03
N ALA A 3 -2.63 -5.36 -8.57
CA ALA A 3 -2.02 -4.32 -7.76
C ALA A 3 -3.12 -3.45 -7.14
N GLY A 4 -2.93 -3.02 -5.89
CA GLY A 4 -3.83 -2.07 -5.24
C GLY A 4 -3.81 -0.70 -5.91
N ARG A 5 -4.83 0.10 -5.60
CA ARG A 5 -4.96 1.47 -6.10
C ARG A 5 -4.69 2.46 -4.97
N ILE A 6 -3.77 3.40 -5.20
CA ILE A 6 -3.54 4.51 -4.28
C ILE A 6 -4.75 5.46 -4.35
N ILE A 7 -5.36 5.76 -3.19
CA ILE A 7 -6.49 6.69 -3.08
C ILE A 7 -6.10 8.01 -2.42
N LYS A 8 -5.01 8.04 -1.65
CA LYS A 8 -4.52 9.26 -0.99
C LYS A 8 -3.02 9.19 -0.74
N VAL A 9 -2.35 10.33 -0.87
CA VAL A 9 -0.96 10.52 -0.48
C VAL A 9 -0.88 11.72 0.46
N SER A 10 -0.16 11.60 1.57
CA SER A 10 0.05 12.68 2.54
C SER A 10 1.48 12.59 3.09
N GLY A 11 2.39 13.29 2.42
CA GLY A 11 3.83 13.17 2.68
C GLY A 11 4.29 11.71 2.48
N PRO A 12 4.89 11.05 3.48
CA PRO A 12 5.31 9.66 3.39
C PRO A 12 4.15 8.66 3.54
N LEU A 13 2.97 9.09 4.00
CA LEU A 13 1.82 8.20 4.19
C LEU A 13 1.07 7.99 2.88
N VAL A 14 0.82 6.72 2.53
CA VAL A 14 0.05 6.31 1.36
C VAL A 14 -1.14 5.48 1.82
N VAL A 15 -2.34 5.82 1.35
CA VAL A 15 -3.55 5.03 1.55
C VAL A 15 -3.90 4.37 0.23
N ALA A 16 -4.08 3.06 0.25
CA ALA A 16 -4.42 2.26 -0.92
C ALA A 16 -5.57 1.30 -0.61
N GLU A 17 -6.34 0.97 -1.64
CA GLU A 17 -7.47 0.04 -1.58
C GLU A 17 -7.28 -1.09 -2.60
N GLY A 18 -8.11 -2.13 -2.50
CA GLY A 18 -8.11 -3.22 -3.46
C GLY A 18 -6.84 -4.09 -3.39
N ILE A 19 -6.28 -4.28 -2.20
CA ILE A 19 -5.12 -5.14 -1.94
C ILE A 19 -5.60 -6.41 -1.20
N PRO A 20 -6.18 -7.39 -1.91
CA PRO A 20 -6.63 -8.64 -1.28
C PRO A 20 -5.43 -9.42 -0.71
N GLY A 21 -5.56 -9.87 0.53
CA GLY A 21 -4.51 -10.63 1.20
C GLY A 21 -3.37 -9.80 1.80
N ALA A 22 -3.53 -8.46 1.85
CA ALA A 22 -2.63 -7.58 2.61
C ALA A 22 -2.51 -8.04 4.07
N LYS A 23 -1.29 -8.06 4.60
CA LYS A 23 -1.03 -8.32 6.03
C LYS A 23 -0.31 -7.13 6.66
N MET A 24 -0.57 -6.93 7.94
CA MET A 24 0.20 -5.97 8.75
C MET A 24 1.68 -6.33 8.69
N TYR A 25 2.53 -5.31 8.60
CA TYR A 25 3.99 -5.39 8.53
C TYR A 25 4.56 -6.00 7.24
N ASP A 26 3.74 -6.22 6.21
CA ASP A 26 4.24 -6.62 4.89
C ASP A 26 5.06 -5.49 4.26
N VAL A 27 6.22 -5.84 3.70
CA VAL A 27 7.01 -4.94 2.87
C VAL A 27 6.46 -4.95 1.44
N VAL A 28 6.08 -3.78 0.94
CA VAL A 28 5.41 -3.60 -0.35
C VAL A 28 6.19 -2.67 -1.27
N ARG A 29 5.89 -2.75 -2.57
CA ARG A 29 6.34 -1.78 -3.56
C ARG A 29 5.21 -0.82 -3.90
N VAL A 30 5.48 0.47 -3.85
CA VAL A 30 4.52 1.54 -4.09
C VAL A 30 4.87 2.26 -5.38
N SER A 31 3.86 2.47 -6.22
CA SER A 31 3.94 3.16 -7.53
C SER A 31 4.85 2.49 -8.56
N GLU A 32 4.89 3.06 -9.78
CA GLU A 32 5.79 2.66 -10.86
C GLU A 32 7.27 2.78 -10.49
N SER A 33 7.60 3.71 -9.59
CA SER A 33 8.97 3.91 -9.08
C SER A 33 9.42 2.80 -8.13
N ARG A 34 8.54 1.85 -7.78
CA ARG A 34 8.83 0.69 -6.91
C ARG A 34 9.45 1.08 -5.56
N LEU A 35 8.96 2.18 -4.98
CA LEU A 35 9.37 2.64 -3.66
C LEU A 35 9.04 1.57 -2.62
N ILE A 36 9.93 1.36 -1.65
CA ILE A 36 9.71 0.40 -0.57
C ILE A 36 8.84 1.06 0.49
N GLY A 37 7.81 0.35 0.96
CA GLY A 37 6.96 0.75 2.07
C GLY A 37 6.55 -0.44 2.93
N GLU A 38 5.89 -0.15 4.05
CA GLU A 38 5.38 -1.14 5.00
C GLU A 38 3.89 -0.92 5.22
N ILE A 39 3.12 -2.01 5.32
CA ILE A 39 1.71 -1.93 5.73
C ILE A 39 1.64 -1.74 7.25
N ILE A 40 1.36 -0.51 7.68
CA ILE A 40 1.27 -0.14 9.10
C ILE A 40 -0.16 -0.09 9.66
N GLU A 41 -1.18 -0.19 8.80
CA GLU A 41 -2.59 -0.19 9.18
C GLU A 41 -3.44 -0.88 8.09
N ILE A 42 -4.44 -1.66 8.49
CA ILE A 42 -5.44 -2.26 7.59
C ILE A 42 -6.83 -1.90 8.11
N ARG A 43 -7.66 -1.37 7.21
CA ARG A 43 -9.06 -1.05 7.45
C ARG A 43 -9.91 -1.86 6.47
N GLY A 44 -10.95 -2.52 6.96
CA GLY A 44 -11.94 -3.24 6.16
C GLY A 44 -13.06 -2.33 5.72
#